data_AF-A0A2H0ZFN2-F1
#
_entry.id   AF-A0A2H0ZFN2-F1
#
_cell.length_a   1.000
_cell.length_b   1.000
_cell.length_c   1.000
_cell.angle_alpha   90.00
_cell.angle_beta   90.00
_cell.angle_gamma   90.00
#
_symmetry.space_group_name_H-M   'P 1'
#
loop_
_entity.id
_entity.type
_entity.pdbx_description
1 polymer ?
#
loop_
_entity_poly.entity_id
_entity_poly.type
_entity_poly.pdbx_seq_one_letter_code
_entity_poly.pdbx_strand_id
1 'polypeptide(L)'
;MPPRYTRRLALLAVAIFVAVGLFIVEQRPQHSLEPHAFPSLYNLVHEVQEPSKEGESAAPHSDHDELELDPCTVLSPHKGFIDLRGLSVVAGHGHDVKQLSWSAKGYDSGHNYTVGVCSGAIKRHLLPNVEVVDSLNASQVGAYYIDQETGRYISMGQVSTRPMFKGKKLTLTYENGSNCNGMTFKDGTPLRRRTILTFTCDRDMLTKAHVSYVAAVDECTYFFEVRSHLACPTAAKADNLAAIWIFVLILLAALLVYLSGGIFYKALKQRQSSHS
;
A
#
# COMPACT_ATOMS: atom_id res chain seq x y z
N MET A 1 42.97 -47.46 -14.03
CA MET A 1 42.61 -46.76 -12.78
C MET A 1 42.36 -45.29 -13.08
N PRO A 2 41.27 -44.65 -12.59
CA PRO A 2 41.12 -43.22 -12.80
C PRO A 2 42.22 -42.52 -11.99
N PRO A 3 42.92 -41.52 -12.54
CA PRO A 3 43.99 -40.85 -11.81
C PRO A 3 43.39 -40.29 -10.52
N ARG A 4 44.03 -40.60 -9.38
CA ARG A 4 43.55 -40.24 -8.02
C ARG A 4 43.13 -38.76 -7.89
N TYR A 5 43.70 -37.90 -8.73
CA TYR A 5 43.39 -36.48 -8.86
C TYR A 5 41.93 -36.19 -9.30
N THR A 6 41.42 -36.90 -10.32
CA THR A 6 40.05 -36.68 -10.84
C THR A 6 38.95 -37.04 -9.83
N ARG A 7 39.17 -38.11 -9.06
CA ARG A 7 38.26 -38.51 -7.97
C ARG A 7 38.27 -37.50 -6.82
N ARG A 8 39.42 -36.89 -6.52
CA ARG A 8 39.54 -35.84 -5.49
C ARG A 8 38.86 -34.54 -5.93
N LEU A 9 38.97 -34.16 -7.20
CA LEU A 9 38.28 -32.99 -7.76
C LEU A 9 36.76 -33.15 -7.78
N ALA A 10 36.26 -34.33 -8.17
CA ALA A 10 34.82 -34.60 -8.13
C ALA A 10 34.27 -34.57 -6.68
N LEU A 11 35.00 -35.12 -5.72
CA LEU A 11 34.61 -35.08 -4.30
C LEU A 11 34.65 -33.65 -3.75
N LEU A 12 35.63 -32.84 -4.14
CA LEU A 12 35.68 -31.42 -3.76
C LEU A 12 34.52 -30.63 -4.37
N ALA A 13 34.18 -30.87 -5.64
CA ALA A 13 33.05 -30.21 -6.28
C ALA A 13 31.71 -30.56 -5.60
N VAL A 14 31.50 -31.84 -5.24
CA VAL A 14 30.31 -32.27 -4.49
C VAL A 14 30.30 -31.69 -3.08
N ALA A 15 31.44 -31.66 -2.39
CA ALA A 15 31.55 -31.07 -1.06
C ALA A 15 31.28 -29.55 -1.06
N ILE A 16 31.78 -28.83 -2.07
CA ILE A 16 31.49 -27.40 -2.26
C ILE A 16 30.01 -27.21 -2.58
N PHE A 17 29.41 -28.09 -3.39
CA PHE A 17 27.98 -28.00 -3.69
C PHE A 17 27.08 -28.24 -2.47
N VAL A 18 27.45 -29.23 -1.66
CA VAL A 18 26.76 -29.52 -0.39
C VAL A 18 26.98 -28.40 0.61
N ALA A 19 28.20 -27.85 0.71
CA ALA A 19 28.49 -26.74 1.60
C ALA A 19 27.77 -25.45 1.20
N VAL A 20 27.74 -25.12 -0.10
CA VAL A 20 26.99 -23.96 -0.63
C VAL A 20 25.48 -24.19 -0.48
N GLY A 21 24.98 -25.40 -0.74
CA GLY A 21 23.59 -25.76 -0.51
C GLY A 21 23.18 -25.65 0.96
N LEU A 22 24.01 -26.14 1.88
CA LEU A 22 23.80 -26.01 3.32
C LEU A 22 23.91 -24.55 3.78
N PHE A 23 24.86 -23.78 3.26
CA PHE A 23 25.00 -22.35 3.57
C PHE A 23 23.80 -21.53 3.07
N ILE A 24 23.23 -21.88 1.91
CA ILE A 24 21.99 -21.26 1.39
C ILE A 24 20.77 -21.67 2.24
N VAL A 25 20.73 -22.90 2.77
CA VAL A 25 19.69 -23.34 3.72
C VAL A 25 19.83 -22.60 5.05
N GLU A 26 21.05 -22.38 5.54
CA GLU A 26 21.35 -21.64 6.77
C GLU A 26 21.00 -20.15 6.66
N GLN A 27 21.11 -19.56 5.46
CA GLN A 27 20.69 -18.18 5.18
C GLN A 27 19.18 -18.02 4.93
N ARG A 28 18.36 -19.06 5.09
CA ARG A 28 16.93 -18.80 5.28
C ARG A 28 16.76 -18.09 6.62
N PRO A 29 16.24 -16.85 6.65
CA PRO A 29 15.82 -16.26 7.90
C PRO A 29 14.67 -17.12 8.42
N GLN A 30 14.94 -17.96 9.43
CA GLN A 30 13.86 -18.45 10.27
C GLN A 30 13.35 -17.24 11.01
N HIS A 31 12.24 -16.67 10.53
CA HIS A 31 11.36 -15.90 11.39
C HIS A 31 10.85 -16.88 12.46
N SER A 32 11.65 -17.02 13.52
CA SER A 32 11.26 -17.69 14.75
C SER A 32 10.04 -16.94 15.27
N LEU A 33 8.92 -17.64 15.30
CA LEU A 33 7.69 -17.16 15.90
C LEU A 33 7.90 -17.20 17.42
N GLU A 34 8.42 -16.12 18.00
CA GLU A 34 8.47 -15.99 19.45
C GLU A 34 7.05 -15.64 19.96
N PRO A 35 6.50 -16.40 20.93
CA PRO A 35 5.18 -16.11 21.47
C PRO A 35 5.31 -14.93 22.43
N HIS A 36 5.09 -13.71 21.93
CA HIS A 36 5.11 -12.53 22.79
C HIS A 36 3.93 -12.60 23.78
N ALA A 37 4.29 -12.91 25.03
CA ALA A 37 3.48 -12.73 26.20
C ALA A 37 3.02 -11.27 26.31
N PHE A 38 1.73 -11.08 26.59
CA PHE A 38 1.13 -9.77 26.84
C PHE A 38 1.81 -9.08 28.03
N PRO A 39 2.32 -7.83 27.90
CA PRO A 39 2.66 -7.02 29.06
C PRO A 39 1.38 -6.53 29.73
N SER A 40 1.35 -6.65 31.05
CA SER A 40 0.27 -6.27 31.96
C SER A 40 -0.09 -4.78 31.87
N LEU A 41 -1.38 -4.48 32.05
CA LEU A 41 -2.06 -3.18 32.01
C LEU A 41 -1.54 -2.08 32.98
N TYR A 42 -0.46 -2.36 33.73
CA TYR A 42 0.00 -1.53 34.83
C TYR A 42 0.83 -0.30 34.39
N ASN A 43 1.36 -0.28 33.16
CA ASN A 43 2.26 0.78 32.69
C ASN A 43 1.55 1.91 31.90
N LEU A 44 0.22 1.95 31.86
CA LEU A 44 -0.57 2.96 31.12
C LEU A 44 -1.05 4.14 31.99
N VAL A 45 -0.68 4.19 33.27
CA VAL A 45 -1.26 5.14 34.26
C VAL A 45 -0.31 6.28 34.68
N HIS A 46 0.95 6.26 34.28
CA HIS A 46 1.87 7.40 34.44
C HIS A 46 2.52 7.61 33.06
N GLU A 47 2.19 8.65 32.29
CA GLU A 47 2.65 10.02 32.53
C GLU A 47 1.81 11.00 31.68
N VAL A 48 1.19 11.96 32.34
CA VAL A 48 0.70 13.21 31.74
C VAL A 48 1.79 14.25 32.00
N GLN A 49 2.23 14.99 30.96
CA GLN A 49 2.48 16.45 30.94
C GLN A 49 3.44 16.86 29.78
N GLU A 50 2.96 17.69 28.85
CA GLU A 50 3.73 18.52 27.90
C GLU A 50 4.38 19.76 28.59
N PRO A 51 5.20 20.63 27.94
CA PRO A 51 6.14 20.51 26.81
C PRO A 51 7.52 21.24 27.04
N SER A 52 8.49 21.08 26.12
CA SER A 52 9.33 22.15 25.50
C SER A 52 10.83 21.86 25.23
N LYS A 53 11.22 22.19 23.98
CA LYS A 53 12.51 22.70 23.45
C LYS A 53 13.73 21.79 23.18
N GLU A 54 14.36 22.16 22.06
CA GLU A 54 15.47 21.59 21.29
C GLU A 54 16.76 21.35 22.08
N GLY A 55 17.48 20.29 21.70
CA GLY A 55 18.84 20.01 22.14
C GLY A 55 19.38 18.74 21.49
N GLU A 56 20.25 18.93 20.50
CA GLU A 56 20.99 17.89 19.79
C GLU A 56 21.86 17.04 20.74
N SER A 57 21.63 15.73 20.79
CA SER A 57 22.67 14.74 21.13
C SER A 57 22.27 13.34 20.71
N ALA A 58 23.17 12.69 19.97
CA ALA A 58 23.04 11.36 19.42
C ALA A 58 23.00 10.26 20.50
N ALA A 59 21.98 9.41 20.44
CA ALA A 59 21.96 8.05 20.98
C ALA A 59 20.99 7.19 20.14
N PRO A 60 21.24 5.88 19.98
CA PRO A 60 20.67 5.08 18.91
C PRO A 60 19.21 4.73 19.21
N HIS A 61 18.30 5.26 18.39
CA HIS A 61 16.89 4.90 18.44
C HIS A 61 16.71 3.47 17.94
N SER A 62 16.15 2.63 18.80
CA SER A 62 15.68 1.28 18.49
C SER A 62 14.64 1.32 17.37
N ASP A 63 14.99 0.71 16.24
CA ASP A 63 14.14 0.51 15.07
C ASP A 63 12.92 -0.35 15.43
N HIS A 64 11.82 0.31 15.79
CA HIS A 64 10.51 -0.21 15.44
C HIS A 64 10.19 0.33 14.05
N ASP A 65 10.56 -0.45 13.03
CA ASP A 65 10.18 -0.22 11.63
C ASP A 65 8.64 -0.32 11.50
N GLU A 66 7.94 0.75 11.86
CA GLU A 66 6.60 1.00 11.37
C GLU A 66 6.76 1.24 9.87
N LEU A 67 6.60 0.18 9.07
CA LEU A 67 6.67 0.20 7.61
C LEU A 67 5.99 1.47 7.07
N GLU A 68 6.79 2.45 6.62
CA GLU A 68 6.26 3.68 6.05
C GLU A 68 5.53 3.32 4.74
N LEU A 69 4.20 3.32 4.79
CA LEU A 69 3.37 2.93 3.67
C LEU A 69 3.27 4.07 2.65
N ASP A 70 3.29 3.71 1.37
CA ASP A 70 3.01 4.62 0.27
C ASP A 70 1.67 5.37 0.49
N PRO A 71 1.55 6.63 0.05
CA PRO A 71 0.29 7.35 0.13
C PRO A 71 -0.81 6.60 -0.64
N CYS A 72 -2.01 6.61 -0.06
CA CYS A 72 -3.20 5.91 -0.55
C CYS A 72 -3.12 4.37 -0.50
N THR A 73 -2.26 3.84 0.36
CA THR A 73 -2.15 2.40 0.61
C THR A 73 -2.33 2.10 2.10
N VAL A 74 -2.76 0.88 2.42
CA VAL A 74 -2.96 0.45 3.81
C VAL A 74 -2.75 -1.06 3.96
N LEU A 75 -2.29 -1.46 5.15
CA LEU A 75 -2.28 -2.85 5.57
C LEU A 75 -3.58 -3.18 6.32
N SER A 76 -4.24 -4.24 5.88
CA SER A 76 -5.39 -4.83 6.54
C SER A 76 -4.97 -5.48 7.86
N PRO A 77 -5.79 -5.36 8.93
CA PRO A 77 -5.59 -6.10 10.18
C PRO A 77 -5.45 -7.62 10.00
N HIS A 78 -5.97 -8.15 8.88
CA HIS A 78 -5.88 -9.56 8.51
C HIS A 78 -4.71 -9.88 7.56
N LYS A 79 -3.63 -9.09 7.57
CA LYS A 79 -2.39 -9.30 6.78
C LYS A 79 -2.56 -9.25 5.26
N GLY A 80 -3.45 -8.39 4.77
CA GLY A 80 -3.59 -8.07 3.34
C GLY A 80 -3.11 -6.65 3.02
N PHE A 81 -2.66 -6.39 1.80
CA PHE A 81 -2.32 -5.05 1.33
C PHE A 81 -3.45 -4.49 0.46
N ILE A 82 -3.76 -3.21 0.60
CA ILE A 82 -4.79 -2.54 -0.20
C ILE A 82 -4.18 -1.29 -0.81
N ASP A 83 -4.29 -1.17 -2.13
CA ASP A 83 -3.82 -0.03 -2.91
C ASP A 83 -5.00 0.67 -3.58
N LEU A 84 -5.33 1.88 -3.09
CA LEU A 84 -6.44 2.67 -3.61
C LEU A 84 -6.00 3.68 -4.68
N ARG A 85 -4.71 3.72 -5.07
CA ARG A 85 -4.19 4.69 -6.06
C ARG A 85 -4.90 4.59 -7.41
N GLY A 86 -5.36 3.40 -7.80
CA GLY A 86 -6.15 3.20 -9.01
C GLY A 86 -7.54 3.89 -8.99
N LEU A 87 -7.99 4.38 -7.83
CA LEU A 87 -9.18 5.22 -7.70
C LEU A 87 -8.90 6.72 -7.80
N SER A 88 -7.62 7.11 -7.69
CA SER A 88 -7.17 8.51 -7.67
C SER A 88 -6.82 9.03 -9.06
N VAL A 89 -6.19 8.18 -9.88
CA VAL A 89 -5.67 8.52 -11.20
C VAL A 89 -5.87 7.36 -12.17
N VAL A 90 -6.02 7.69 -13.44
CA VAL A 90 -5.98 6.73 -14.55
C VAL A 90 -4.98 7.22 -15.59
N ALA A 91 -4.24 6.28 -16.19
CA ALA A 91 -3.42 6.58 -17.35
C ALA A 91 -4.32 7.04 -18.50
N GLY A 92 -4.05 8.23 -19.04
CA GLY A 92 -4.66 8.76 -20.25
C GLY A 92 -4.01 8.17 -21.51
N HIS A 93 -4.36 8.73 -22.67
CA HIS A 93 -3.63 8.44 -23.89
C HIS A 93 -2.25 9.09 -23.84
N GLY A 94 -1.18 8.29 -23.96
CA GLY A 94 0.20 8.75 -23.86
C GLY A 94 0.70 8.87 -22.41
N HIS A 95 1.51 9.88 -22.11
CA HIS A 95 2.04 10.17 -20.76
C HIS A 95 1.11 11.05 -19.89
N ASP A 96 -0.12 11.32 -20.31
CA ASP A 96 -1.05 12.13 -19.53
C ASP A 96 -1.67 11.34 -18.38
N VAL A 97 -1.65 11.90 -17.17
CA VAL A 97 -2.24 11.30 -15.97
C VAL A 97 -3.52 12.04 -15.61
N LYS A 98 -4.65 11.39 -15.89
CA LYS A 98 -5.97 11.95 -15.63
C LYS A 98 -6.41 11.66 -14.20
N GLN A 99 -6.60 12.72 -13.44
CA GLN A 99 -7.17 12.64 -12.10
C GLN A 99 -8.65 12.24 -12.16
N LEU A 100 -9.04 11.28 -11.32
CA LEU A 100 -10.40 10.77 -11.24
C LEU A 100 -11.18 11.51 -10.16
N SER A 101 -12.42 11.88 -10.49
CA SER A 101 -13.40 12.43 -9.56
C SER A 101 -14.68 11.62 -9.71
N TRP A 102 -15.30 11.27 -8.60
CA TRP A 102 -16.47 10.40 -8.55
C TRP A 102 -17.70 11.22 -8.19
N SER A 103 -18.77 11.07 -8.97
CA SER A 103 -20.03 11.77 -8.72
C SER A 103 -21.00 10.86 -7.97
N ALA A 104 -21.67 11.41 -6.95
CA ALA A 104 -22.69 10.74 -6.18
C ALA A 104 -23.92 11.66 -6.05
N LYS A 105 -25.11 11.13 -6.33
CA LYS A 105 -26.36 11.87 -6.19
C LYS A 105 -26.91 11.72 -4.78
N GLY A 106 -27.14 12.82 -4.08
CA GLY A 106 -27.90 12.82 -2.83
C GLY A 106 -29.37 13.04 -3.14
N TYR A 107 -30.15 11.97 -3.28
CA TYR A 107 -31.58 12.08 -3.55
C TYR A 107 -32.33 12.81 -2.42
N ASP A 108 -31.90 12.61 -1.18
CA ASP A 108 -32.52 13.22 -0.01
C ASP A 108 -32.12 14.69 0.20
N SER A 109 -30.88 15.06 -0.18
CA SER A 109 -30.36 16.42 -0.03
C SER A 109 -30.56 17.30 -1.27
N GLY A 110 -30.94 16.71 -2.41
CA GLY A 110 -31.10 17.43 -3.68
C GLY A 110 -29.79 17.88 -4.33
N HIS A 111 -28.63 17.54 -3.76
CA HIS A 111 -27.32 17.97 -4.27
C HIS A 111 -26.61 16.86 -5.06
N ASN A 112 -25.82 17.28 -6.04
CA ASN A 112 -24.86 16.42 -6.73
C ASN A 112 -23.48 16.60 -6.11
N TYR A 113 -22.99 15.55 -5.45
CA TYR A 113 -21.69 15.54 -4.80
C TYR A 113 -20.61 15.06 -5.75
N THR A 114 -19.42 15.65 -5.63
CA THR A 114 -18.20 15.17 -6.30
C THR A 114 -17.12 14.92 -5.27
N VAL A 115 -16.51 13.74 -5.33
CA VAL A 115 -15.53 13.28 -4.35
C VAL A 115 -14.31 12.70 -5.07
N GLY A 116 -13.11 13.07 -4.63
CA GLY A 116 -11.85 12.43 -5.04
C GLY A 116 -11.45 11.34 -4.06
N VAL A 117 -10.64 10.37 -4.48
CA VAL A 117 -10.05 9.35 -3.60
C VAL A 117 -8.55 9.57 -3.57
N CYS A 118 -7.99 9.98 -2.43
CA CYS A 118 -6.58 10.35 -2.26
C CYS A 118 -6.07 11.43 -3.23
N SER A 119 -6.98 12.12 -3.90
CA SER A 119 -6.72 13.19 -4.85
C SER A 119 -7.82 14.24 -4.73
N GLY A 120 -7.57 15.45 -5.21
CA GLY A 120 -8.58 16.50 -5.22
C GLY A 120 -9.81 16.10 -6.06
N ALA A 121 -10.98 16.61 -5.68
CA ALA A 121 -12.22 16.42 -6.42
C ALA A 121 -12.35 17.39 -7.60
N ILE A 122 -11.75 18.58 -7.51
CA ILE A 122 -11.83 19.62 -8.55
C ILE A 122 -10.84 19.29 -9.67
N LYS A 123 -11.32 19.31 -10.92
CA LYS A 123 -10.49 19.04 -12.10
C LYS A 123 -9.47 20.16 -12.30
N ARG A 124 -8.23 19.82 -12.67
CA ARG A 124 -7.11 20.77 -12.82
C ARG A 124 -7.43 21.99 -13.69
N HIS A 125 -8.16 21.81 -14.79
CA HIS A 125 -8.53 22.90 -15.70
C HIS A 125 -9.58 23.88 -15.13
N LEU A 126 -10.29 23.51 -14.07
CA LEU A 126 -11.30 24.35 -13.42
C LEU A 126 -10.72 25.17 -12.26
N LEU A 127 -9.58 24.75 -11.69
CA LEU A 127 -8.93 25.42 -10.55
C LEU A 127 -8.82 26.95 -10.65
N PRO A 128 -8.42 27.57 -11.79
CA PRO A 128 -8.28 29.03 -11.85
C PRO A 128 -9.61 29.80 -11.77
N ASN A 129 -10.74 29.15 -12.07
CA ASN A 129 -12.05 29.79 -12.19
C ASN A 129 -13.02 29.37 -11.09
N VAL A 130 -12.58 28.58 -10.12
CA VAL A 130 -13.43 28.05 -9.06
C VAL A 130 -13.29 28.89 -7.80
N GLU A 131 -14.40 29.49 -7.39
CA GLU A 131 -14.51 30.14 -6.09
C GLU A 131 -15.05 29.15 -5.05
N VAL A 132 -14.19 28.80 -4.09
CA VAL A 132 -14.56 27.96 -2.94
C VAL A 132 -14.90 28.86 -1.75
N VAL A 133 -16.01 28.57 -1.10
CA VAL A 133 -16.46 29.31 0.09
C VAL A 133 -15.44 29.21 1.24
N ASP A 134 -15.37 30.27 2.05
CA ASP A 134 -14.41 30.45 3.16
C ASP A 134 -12.94 30.59 2.72
N SER A 135 -12.71 31.04 1.48
CA SER A 135 -11.37 31.29 0.91
C SER A 135 -10.45 30.06 0.98
N LEU A 136 -11.04 28.87 0.87
CA LEU A 136 -10.31 27.61 0.90
C LEU A 136 -9.58 27.36 -0.44
N ASN A 137 -8.44 26.67 -0.37
CA ASN A 137 -7.65 26.37 -1.56
C ASN A 137 -8.34 25.29 -2.41
N ALA A 138 -8.79 25.65 -3.62
CA ALA A 138 -9.45 24.74 -4.56
C ALA A 138 -8.62 23.49 -4.90
N SER A 139 -7.29 23.57 -4.88
CA SER A 139 -6.42 22.43 -5.17
C SER A 139 -6.45 21.33 -4.10
N GLN A 140 -6.83 21.68 -2.87
CA GLN A 140 -6.86 20.76 -1.72
C GLN A 140 -8.26 20.19 -1.47
N VAL A 141 -9.29 20.62 -2.18
CA VAL A 141 -10.68 20.17 -1.97
C VAL A 141 -10.80 18.70 -2.33
N GLY A 142 -11.00 17.83 -1.33
CA GLY A 142 -11.16 16.39 -1.49
C GLY A 142 -12.59 15.98 -1.84
N ALA A 143 -13.58 16.79 -1.45
CA ALA A 143 -14.98 16.59 -1.78
C ALA A 143 -15.73 17.92 -1.79
N TYR A 144 -16.70 18.09 -2.70
CA TYR A 144 -17.54 19.30 -2.75
C TYR A 144 -18.92 19.02 -3.32
N TYR A 145 -19.83 19.98 -3.09
CA TYR A 145 -21.02 20.19 -3.91
C TYR A 145 -21.10 21.64 -4.35
N ILE A 146 -21.92 21.90 -5.36
CA ILE A 146 -22.19 23.24 -5.86
C ILE A 146 -23.53 23.68 -5.31
N ASP A 147 -23.54 24.78 -4.56
CA ASP A 147 -24.76 25.43 -4.13
C ASP A 147 -25.50 25.97 -5.37
N GLN A 148 -26.76 25.55 -5.54
CA GLN A 148 -27.55 25.89 -6.72
C GLN A 148 -27.99 27.36 -6.72
N GLU A 149 -28.10 27.99 -5.54
CA GLU A 149 -28.53 29.38 -5.42
C GLU A 149 -27.38 30.34 -5.71
N THR A 150 -26.21 30.08 -5.13
CA THR A 150 -25.05 30.99 -5.26
C THR A 150 -24.07 30.57 -6.35
N GLY A 151 -24.14 29.34 -6.86
CA GLY A 151 -23.19 28.78 -7.83
C GLY A 151 -21.79 28.53 -7.27
N ARG A 152 -21.59 28.72 -5.95
CA ARG A 152 -20.28 28.59 -5.30
C ARG A 152 -20.00 27.15 -4.87
N TYR A 153 -18.72 26.84 -4.77
CA TYR A 153 -18.26 25.51 -4.38
C TYR A 153 -18.19 25.43 -2.84
N ILE A 154 -18.94 24.49 -2.27
CA ILE A 154 -18.89 24.21 -0.84
C ILE A 154 -17.95 23.03 -0.60
N SER A 155 -16.83 23.29 0.08
CA SER A 155 -15.87 22.25 0.42
C SER A 155 -16.43 21.39 1.56
N MET A 156 -16.44 20.08 1.35
CA MET A 156 -16.83 19.09 2.37
C MET A 156 -15.62 18.44 3.04
N GLY A 157 -14.41 18.97 2.80
CA GLY A 157 -13.17 18.50 3.40
C GLY A 157 -11.98 18.59 2.44
N GLN A 158 -10.79 18.71 3.02
CA GLN A 158 -9.51 18.69 2.35
C GLN A 158 -9.04 17.26 2.12
N VAL A 159 -8.33 17.06 1.01
CA VAL A 159 -7.82 15.76 0.59
C VAL A 159 -6.88 15.17 1.64
N SER A 160 -7.10 13.90 1.92
CA SER A 160 -6.20 13.05 2.71
C SER A 160 -5.77 11.86 1.85
N THR A 161 -4.54 11.41 2.06
CA THR A 161 -3.97 10.24 1.37
C THR A 161 -3.77 9.05 2.31
N ARG A 162 -4.26 9.12 3.55
CA ARG A 162 -4.04 8.07 4.56
C ARG A 162 -5.36 7.35 4.89
N PRO A 163 -5.69 6.27 4.17
CA PRO A 163 -6.84 5.45 4.51
C PRO A 163 -6.52 4.59 5.75
N MET A 164 -7.51 4.43 6.63
CA MET A 164 -7.36 3.76 7.93
C MET A 164 -8.52 2.81 8.20
N PHE A 165 -8.24 1.70 8.87
CA PHE A 165 -9.27 0.79 9.35
C PHE A 165 -9.93 1.32 10.62
N LYS A 166 -11.26 1.45 10.58
CA LYS A 166 -12.11 1.68 11.75
C LYS A 166 -12.91 0.41 11.99
N GLY A 167 -12.48 -0.40 12.96
CA GLY A 167 -12.99 -1.76 13.13
C GLY A 167 -12.73 -2.60 11.89
N LYS A 168 -13.80 -3.13 11.26
CA LYS A 168 -13.72 -3.96 10.05
C LYS A 168 -13.86 -3.18 8.74
N LYS A 169 -14.05 -1.86 8.81
CA LYS A 169 -14.30 -1.02 7.63
C LYS A 169 -13.08 -0.17 7.32
N LEU A 170 -12.69 -0.15 6.04
CA LEU A 170 -11.65 0.74 5.56
C LEU A 170 -12.27 2.11 5.30
N THR A 171 -11.67 3.16 5.87
CA THR A 171 -12.19 4.53 5.77
C THR A 171 -11.12 5.53 5.35
N LEU A 172 -11.51 6.57 4.62
CA LEU A 172 -10.69 7.75 4.34
C LEU A 172 -11.48 8.97 4.76
N THR A 173 -10.91 9.79 5.64
CA THR A 173 -11.58 10.97 6.20
C THR A 173 -10.94 12.24 5.66
N TYR A 174 -11.78 13.13 5.13
CA TYR A 174 -11.42 14.49 4.71
C TYR A 174 -11.98 15.48 5.73
N GLU A 175 -11.13 16.34 6.25
CA GLU A 175 -11.47 17.30 7.32
C GLU A 175 -11.24 18.74 6.84
N ASN A 176 -11.56 19.74 7.66
CA ASN A 176 -11.26 21.15 7.36
C ASN A 176 -11.92 21.67 6.07
N GLY A 177 -13.18 21.31 5.84
CA GLY A 177 -14.01 21.88 4.79
C GLY A 177 -14.50 23.30 5.10
N SER A 178 -15.53 23.74 4.38
CA SER A 178 -16.23 25.00 4.64
C SER A 178 -16.97 24.97 5.98
N ASN A 179 -17.27 26.13 6.54
CA ASN A 179 -17.95 26.28 7.83
C ASN A 179 -19.37 25.73 7.77
N CYS A 180 -19.76 24.92 8.74
CA CYS A 180 -21.11 24.41 8.88
C CYS A 180 -22.07 25.53 9.24
N ASN A 181 -23.29 25.47 8.72
CA ASN A 181 -24.25 26.58 8.77
C ASN A 181 -24.66 26.85 10.23
N GLY A 182 -24.12 27.92 10.83
CA GLY A 182 -24.48 28.38 12.17
C GLY A 182 -24.03 27.47 13.32
N MET A 183 -23.16 26.49 13.07
CA MET A 183 -22.68 25.55 14.09
C MET A 183 -21.30 25.95 14.59
N THR A 184 -21.18 26.11 15.91
CA THR A 184 -19.92 26.40 16.59
C THR A 184 -19.69 25.40 17.72
N PHE A 185 -18.42 25.15 18.02
CA PHE A 185 -18.03 24.44 19.22
C PHE A 185 -18.27 25.32 20.46
N LYS A 186 -18.20 24.72 21.66
CA LYS A 186 -18.41 25.43 22.94
C LYS A 186 -17.42 26.58 23.18
N ASP A 187 -16.27 26.54 22.52
CA ASP A 187 -15.22 27.57 22.57
C ASP A 187 -15.45 28.71 21.56
N GLY A 188 -16.53 28.66 20.77
CA GLY A 188 -16.87 29.66 19.76
C GLY A 188 -16.23 29.43 18.38
N THR A 189 -15.44 28.36 18.20
CA THR A 189 -14.85 28.05 16.90
C THR A 189 -15.89 27.49 15.92
N PRO A 190 -15.89 27.89 14.63
CA PRO A 190 -16.86 27.37 13.66
C PRO A 190 -16.59 25.90 13.37
N LEU A 191 -17.64 25.09 13.41
CA LEU A 191 -17.57 23.68 13.04
C LEU A 191 -17.29 23.57 11.55
N ARG A 192 -16.34 22.72 11.17
CA ARG A 192 -15.92 22.53 9.77
C ARG A 192 -16.55 21.28 9.16
N ARG A 193 -16.96 21.37 7.89
CA ARG A 193 -17.48 20.23 7.15
C ARG A 193 -16.40 19.16 7.00
N ARG A 194 -16.83 17.90 7.04
CA ARG A 194 -15.96 16.73 6.84
C ARG A 194 -16.67 15.63 6.06
N THR A 195 -15.89 14.82 5.38
CA THR A 195 -16.37 13.71 4.56
C THR A 195 -15.71 12.41 4.99
N ILE A 196 -16.49 11.36 5.15
CA ILE A 196 -16.03 10.02 5.48
C ILE A 196 -16.38 9.09 4.31
N LEU A 197 -15.34 8.64 3.62
CA LEU A 197 -15.42 7.63 2.58
C LEU A 197 -15.23 6.27 3.23
N THR A 198 -16.20 5.37 3.07
CA THR A 198 -16.10 3.97 3.51
C THR A 198 -15.93 3.08 2.29
N PHE A 199 -14.85 2.30 2.25
CA PHE A 199 -14.56 1.42 1.13
C PHE A 199 -15.13 0.03 1.38
N THR A 200 -15.83 -0.49 0.38
CA THR A 200 -16.37 -1.85 0.36
C THR A 200 -15.71 -2.61 -0.80
N CYS A 201 -15.06 -3.72 -0.47
CA CYS A 201 -14.48 -4.64 -1.46
C CYS A 201 -15.59 -5.32 -2.25
N ASP A 202 -15.53 -5.19 -3.58
CA ASP A 202 -16.44 -5.83 -4.51
C ASP A 202 -15.60 -6.53 -5.60
N ARG A 203 -15.37 -7.83 -5.44
CA ARG A 203 -14.49 -8.62 -6.33
C ARG A 203 -15.12 -8.93 -7.68
N ASP A 204 -16.45 -9.01 -7.71
CA ASP A 204 -17.22 -9.43 -8.88
C ASP A 204 -17.63 -8.25 -9.77
N MET A 205 -17.14 -7.05 -9.43
CA MET A 205 -17.49 -5.82 -10.12
C MET A 205 -16.82 -5.74 -11.50
N LEU A 206 -17.63 -5.80 -12.56
CA LEU A 206 -17.18 -5.72 -13.96
C LEU A 206 -17.04 -4.27 -14.48
N THR A 207 -17.59 -3.30 -13.74
CA THR A 207 -17.58 -1.87 -14.10
C THR A 207 -16.49 -1.10 -13.34
N LYS A 208 -16.34 0.20 -13.62
CA LYS A 208 -15.51 1.10 -12.80
C LYS A 208 -16.15 1.31 -11.42
N ALA A 209 -15.33 1.70 -10.45
CA ALA A 209 -15.78 1.96 -9.07
C ALA A 209 -16.99 2.89 -9.02
N HIS A 210 -17.84 2.66 -8.02
CA HIS A 210 -19.06 3.44 -7.83
C HIS A 210 -19.06 4.06 -6.44
N VAL A 211 -19.41 5.35 -6.38
CA VAL A 211 -19.51 6.11 -5.12
C VAL A 211 -20.97 6.45 -4.88
N SER A 212 -21.47 6.01 -3.73
CA SER A 212 -22.86 6.23 -3.32
C SER A 212 -22.89 7.16 -2.11
N TYR A 213 -23.78 8.15 -2.15
CA TYR A 213 -24.08 8.96 -0.97
C TYR A 213 -24.91 8.12 0.00
N VAL A 214 -24.53 8.13 1.28
CA VAL A 214 -25.22 7.36 2.32
C VAL A 214 -26.08 8.29 3.17
N ALA A 215 -25.49 9.33 3.74
CA ALA A 215 -26.17 10.28 4.61
C ALA A 215 -25.34 11.54 4.84
N ALA A 216 -25.98 12.58 5.37
CA ALA A 216 -25.33 13.74 5.96
C ALA A 216 -25.94 13.99 7.32
N VAL A 217 -25.10 14.14 8.33
CA VAL A 217 -25.51 14.54 9.68
C VAL A 217 -25.34 16.04 9.78
N ASP A 218 -26.43 16.73 10.07
CA ASP A 218 -26.50 18.18 10.29
C ASP A 218 -25.86 19.01 9.16
N GLU A 219 -25.92 18.49 7.91
CA GLU A 219 -25.29 19.09 6.72
C GLU A 219 -23.79 19.46 6.92
N CYS A 220 -23.13 18.72 7.81
CA CYS A 220 -21.79 19.02 8.27
C CYS A 220 -20.84 17.82 8.16
N THR A 221 -21.32 16.61 8.48
CA THR A 221 -20.57 15.37 8.30
C THR A 221 -21.24 14.51 7.23
N TYR A 222 -20.52 14.23 6.14
CA TYR A 222 -21.04 13.48 4.99
C TYR A 222 -20.45 12.07 4.95
N PHE A 223 -21.30 11.08 4.66
CA PHE A 223 -20.92 9.69 4.55
C PHE A 223 -21.13 9.18 3.13
N PHE A 224 -20.09 8.60 2.56
CA PHE A 224 -20.13 7.97 1.24
C PHE A 224 -19.63 6.54 1.32
N GLU A 225 -20.21 5.67 0.51
CA GLU A 225 -19.73 4.31 0.29
C GLU A 225 -19.05 4.22 -1.09
N VAL A 226 -17.82 3.73 -1.11
CA VAL A 226 -17.03 3.51 -2.32
C VAL A 226 -16.91 2.00 -2.54
N ARG A 227 -17.60 1.48 -3.57
CA ARG A 227 -17.52 0.07 -3.95
C ARG A 227 -16.50 -0.10 -5.06
N SER A 228 -15.50 -0.96 -4.83
CA SER A 228 -14.43 -1.22 -5.79
C SER A 228 -13.71 -2.54 -5.54
N HIS A 229 -13.21 -3.17 -6.60
CA HIS A 229 -12.30 -4.30 -6.51
C HIS A 229 -10.93 -3.90 -5.93
N LEU A 230 -10.53 -2.64 -6.06
CA LEU A 230 -9.26 -2.13 -5.51
C LEU A 230 -9.26 -2.03 -3.97
N ALA A 231 -10.44 -2.00 -3.35
CA ALA A 231 -10.58 -2.03 -1.91
C ALA A 231 -10.42 -3.45 -1.33
N CYS A 232 -10.21 -4.46 -2.18
CA CYS A 232 -10.01 -5.83 -1.75
C CYS A 232 -8.55 -6.06 -1.32
N PRO A 233 -8.33 -6.72 -0.16
CA PRO A 233 -6.98 -7.07 0.25
C PRO A 233 -6.35 -8.03 -0.75
N THR A 234 -5.20 -7.64 -1.28
CA THR A 234 -4.31 -8.49 -2.06
C THR A 234 -3.21 -9.04 -1.17
N ALA A 235 -2.67 -10.20 -1.53
CA ALA A 235 -1.45 -10.67 -0.89
C ALA A 235 -0.33 -9.65 -1.22
N ALA A 236 0.53 -9.37 -0.24
CA ALA A 236 1.74 -8.60 -0.51
C ALA A 236 2.47 -9.24 -1.70
N LYS A 237 2.92 -8.40 -2.64
CA LYS A 237 3.62 -8.85 -3.86
C LYS A 237 4.80 -9.71 -3.41
N ALA A 238 4.69 -11.03 -3.58
CA ALA A 238 5.80 -11.91 -3.29
C ALA A 238 6.93 -11.56 -4.25
N ASP A 239 8.11 -11.27 -3.71
CA ASP A 239 9.28 -11.03 -4.53
C ASP A 239 9.58 -12.29 -5.35
N ASN A 240 9.36 -12.18 -6.67
CA ASN A 240 9.66 -13.24 -7.64
C ASN A 240 11.15 -13.61 -7.68
N LEU A 241 11.98 -12.96 -6.85
CA LEU A 241 13.35 -13.32 -6.54
C LEU A 241 13.48 -14.82 -6.21
N ALA A 242 12.55 -15.40 -5.44
CA ALA A 242 12.60 -16.83 -5.13
C ALA A 242 12.54 -17.73 -6.39
N ALA A 243 11.74 -17.37 -7.39
CA ALA A 243 11.63 -18.14 -8.63
C ALA A 243 12.89 -18.01 -9.49
N ILE A 244 13.53 -16.83 -9.50
CA ILE A 244 14.79 -16.59 -10.21
C ILE A 244 15.90 -17.47 -9.62
N TRP A 245 16.01 -17.55 -8.29
CA TRP A 245 17.00 -18.39 -7.61
C TRP A 245 16.82 -19.88 -7.91
N ILE A 246 15.57 -20.37 -7.96
CA ILE A 246 15.26 -21.76 -8.32
C ILE A 246 15.76 -22.08 -9.74
N PHE A 247 15.50 -21.19 -10.69
CA PHE A 247 15.91 -21.40 -12.09
C PHE A 247 17.44 -21.46 -12.25
N VAL A 248 18.16 -20.57 -11.56
CA VAL A 248 19.64 -20.54 -11.57
C VAL A 248 20.21 -21.83 -10.99
N LEU A 249 19.65 -22.34 -9.90
CA LEU A 249 20.10 -23.58 -9.26
C LEU A 249 19.94 -24.79 -10.19
N ILE A 250 18.81 -24.90 -10.88
CA ILE A 250 18.54 -26.00 -11.83
C ILE A 250 19.52 -25.94 -13.02
N LEU A 251 19.72 -24.75 -13.60
CA LEU A 251 20.63 -24.57 -14.74
C LEU A 251 22.07 -24.95 -14.37
N LEU A 252 22.51 -24.55 -13.17
CA LEU A 252 23.84 -24.84 -12.68
C LEU A 252 24.03 -26.35 -12.41
N ALA A 253 23.02 -27.03 -11.85
CA ALA A 253 23.04 -28.49 -11.68
C ALA A 253 23.13 -29.22 -13.03
N ALA A 254 22.37 -28.78 -14.05
CA ALA A 254 22.41 -29.36 -15.39
C ALA A 254 23.79 -29.22 -16.05
N LEU A 255 24.43 -28.05 -15.92
CA LEU A 255 25.79 -27.82 -16.40
C LEU A 255 26.81 -28.76 -15.74
N LEU A 256 26.70 -28.98 -14.43
CA LEU A 256 27.59 -29.90 -13.72
C LEU A 256 27.43 -31.35 -14.19
N VAL A 257 26.19 -31.82 -14.39
CA VAL A 257 25.94 -33.16 -14.94
C VAL A 257 26.49 -33.28 -16.36
N TYR A 258 26.31 -32.27 -17.20
CA TYR A 258 26.83 -32.27 -18.57
C TYR A 258 28.37 -32.31 -18.61
N LEU A 259 29.03 -31.47 -17.82
CA LEU A 259 30.49 -31.41 -17.76
C LEU A 259 31.09 -32.69 -17.17
N SER A 260 30.51 -33.21 -16.09
CA SER A 260 30.96 -34.47 -15.47
C SER A 260 30.77 -35.68 -16.39
N GLY A 261 29.63 -35.77 -17.07
CA GLY A 261 29.36 -36.79 -18.10
C GLY A 261 30.34 -36.71 -19.26
N GLY A 262 30.64 -35.51 -19.76
CA GLY A 262 31.62 -35.29 -20.84
C GLY A 262 33.05 -35.69 -20.46
N ILE A 263 33.47 -35.40 -19.23
CA ILE A 263 34.78 -35.84 -18.70
C ILE A 263 34.81 -37.37 -18.58
N PHE A 264 33.77 -37.98 -18.04
CA PHE A 264 33.69 -39.44 -17.86
C PHE A 264 33.67 -40.19 -19.19
N TYR A 265 32.93 -39.69 -20.17
CA TYR A 265 32.89 -40.24 -21.53
C TYR A 265 34.28 -40.24 -22.19
N LYS A 266 35.00 -39.11 -22.11
CA LYS A 266 36.38 -39.01 -22.64
C LYS A 266 37.34 -39.96 -21.91
N ALA A 267 37.21 -40.09 -20.59
CA ALA A 267 38.06 -40.97 -19.78
C ALA A 267 37.83 -42.46 -20.09
N LEU A 268 36.61 -42.88 -20.40
CA LEU A 268 36.31 -44.25 -20.83
C LEU A 268 36.85 -44.54 -22.23
N LYS A 269 36.67 -43.62 -23.18
CA LYS A 269 37.15 -43.77 -24.56
C LYS A 269 38.68 -43.92 -24.64
N GLN A 270 39.43 -43.13 -23.88
CA GLN A 270 40.90 -43.25 -23.82
C GLN A 270 41.40 -44.58 -23.27
N ARG A 271 40.62 -45.28 -22.44
CA ARG A 271 40.98 -46.62 -21.97
C ARG A 271 40.77 -47.70 -23.02
N GLN A 272 39.76 -47.56 -23.87
CA GLN A 272 39.52 -48.52 -24.96
C GLN A 272 40.60 -48.43 -26.05
N SER A 273 41.12 -47.23 -26.35
CA SER A 273 42.21 -47.07 -27.32
C SER A 273 43.58 -47.52 -26.84
N SER A 274 43.75 -47.82 -25.55
CA SER A 274 45.01 -48.33 -24.96
C SER A 274 45.10 -49.86 -24.98
N HIS A 275 44.03 -50.54 -25.38
CA HIS A 275 43.90 -52.00 -25.31
C HIS A 275 43.76 -52.66 -26.70
N SER A 276 43.91 -51.88 -27.76
CA SER A 276 44.04 -52.29 -29.16
C SER A 276 45.36 -51.79 -29.71
#